data_AF-A0A5C8TX62-F1
#
_entry.id   AF-A0A5C8TX62-F1
#
_cell.length_a   1.000
_cell.length_b   1.000
_cell.length_c   1.000
_cell.angle_alpha   90.00
_cell.angle_beta   90.00
_cell.angle_gamma   90.00
#
_symmetry.space_group_name_H-M   'P 1'
#
loop_
_entity.id
_entity.type
_entity.pdbx_description
1 polymer ?
#
loop_
_entity_poly.entity_id
_entity_poly.type
_entity_poly.pdbx_seq_one_letter_code
_entity_poly.pdbx_strand_id
1 'polypeptide(L)'
;MTAEAAEKARDRADAARIGAPALSTPTPEDDERLRGLIRVELDRQHAMPLARRTLELLAEAEIEPTGDEPGYRIIDRNGDTRLIRDGDADPEESVDVAAPMTLRGLVAELRERHPDLFATPPEPEVVDPVPPP
;
A
#
# COMPACT_ATOMS: atom_id res chain seq x y z
N MET A 1 16.47 -45.68 -13.26
CA MET A 1 16.45 -44.30 -12.71
C MET A 1 16.29 -44.44 -11.21
N THR A 2 17.39 -44.23 -10.49
CA THR A 2 17.66 -44.71 -9.13
C THR A 2 17.15 -43.73 -8.06
N ALA A 3 16.74 -44.27 -6.90
CA ALA A 3 16.23 -43.55 -5.73
C ALA A 3 17.15 -42.39 -5.27
N GLU A 4 18.45 -42.50 -5.55
CA GLU A 4 19.48 -41.51 -5.28
C GLU A 4 19.26 -40.16 -6.00
N ALA A 5 18.65 -40.18 -7.19
CA ALA A 5 18.32 -38.95 -7.91
C ALA A 5 17.12 -38.20 -7.30
N ALA A 6 16.20 -38.93 -6.67
CA ALA A 6 15.04 -38.35 -5.98
C ALA A 6 15.42 -37.77 -4.62
N GLU A 7 16.38 -38.37 -3.93
CA GLU A 7 16.90 -37.89 -2.65
C GLU A 7 17.75 -36.63 -2.84
N LYS A 8 18.62 -36.60 -3.85
CA LYS A 8 19.40 -35.40 -4.21
C LYS A 8 18.51 -34.23 -4.68
N ALA A 9 17.34 -34.51 -5.26
CA ALA A 9 16.36 -33.49 -5.61
C ALA A 9 15.62 -32.94 -4.38
N ARG A 10 15.33 -33.77 -3.37
CA ARG A 10 14.74 -33.33 -2.09
C ARG A 10 15.73 -32.52 -1.26
N ASP A 11 16.99 -32.95 -1.20
CA ASP A 11 18.03 -32.28 -0.42
C ASP A 11 18.38 -30.90 -1.02
N ARG A 12 18.33 -30.78 -2.36
CA ARG A 12 18.46 -29.48 -3.05
C ARG A 12 17.23 -28.58 -2.87
N ALA A 13 16.04 -29.16 -2.70
CA ALA A 13 14.82 -28.42 -2.42
C ALA A 13 14.74 -27.96 -0.94
N ASP A 14 15.31 -28.73 0.00
CA ASP A 14 15.44 -28.31 1.41
C ASP A 14 16.56 -27.28 1.59
N ALA A 15 17.70 -27.43 0.90
CA ALA A 15 18.74 -26.40 0.87
C ALA A 15 18.24 -25.07 0.26
N ALA A 16 17.29 -25.13 -0.69
CA ALA A 16 16.63 -23.95 -1.23
C ALA A 16 15.61 -23.33 -0.25
N ARG A 17 15.06 -24.08 0.71
CA ARG A 17 14.24 -23.53 1.81
C ARG A 17 15.07 -22.85 2.89
N ILE A 18 16.30 -23.31 3.13
CA ILE A 18 17.19 -22.76 4.18
C ILE A 18 17.75 -21.36 3.79
N GLY A 19 17.55 -20.93 2.54
CA GLY A 19 17.95 -19.61 2.04
C GLY A 19 16.81 -18.61 1.80
N ALA A 20 15.56 -18.94 2.14
CA ALA A 20 14.50 -17.94 2.13
C ALA A 20 14.72 -17.00 3.34
N PRO A 21 14.80 -15.66 3.15
CA PRO A 21 14.77 -14.76 4.29
C PRO A 21 13.53 -15.13 5.10
N ALA A 22 13.70 -15.30 6.41
CA ALA A 22 12.59 -15.60 7.30
C ALA A 22 11.46 -14.62 6.96
N LEU A 23 10.30 -15.14 6.59
CA LEU A 23 9.07 -14.36 6.50
C LEU A 23 8.86 -13.80 7.91
N SER A 24 9.43 -12.64 8.18
CA SER A 24 9.33 -11.98 9.47
C SER A 24 7.86 -11.73 9.68
N THR A 25 7.27 -12.47 10.61
CA THR A 25 5.91 -12.23 11.05
C THR A 25 5.82 -10.77 11.50
N PRO A 26 4.82 -10.00 11.05
CA PRO A 26 4.66 -8.61 11.46
C PRO A 26 4.77 -8.44 12.97
N THR A 27 5.53 -7.42 13.39
CA THR A 27 5.68 -7.06 14.80
C THR A 27 4.67 -5.97 15.18
N PRO A 28 4.38 -5.79 16.48
CA PRO A 28 3.57 -4.65 16.94
C PRO A 28 4.14 -3.28 16.57
N GLU A 29 5.46 -3.21 16.35
CA GLU A 29 6.16 -2.00 15.90
C GLU A 29 5.89 -1.71 14.42
N ASP A 30 5.75 -2.76 13.60
CA ASP A 30 5.34 -2.63 12.20
C ASP A 30 3.90 -2.13 12.10
N ASP A 31 3.01 -2.60 12.97
CA ASP A 31 1.64 -2.12 13.05
C ASP A 31 1.57 -0.62 13.42
N GLU A 32 2.37 -0.17 14.38
CA GLU A 32 2.40 1.26 14.75
C GLU A 32 3.01 2.11 13.63
N ARG A 33 4.06 1.61 12.96
CA ARG A 33 4.62 2.26 11.77
C ARG A 33 3.57 2.41 10.68
N LEU A 34 2.81 1.34 10.41
CA LEU A 34 1.74 1.36 9.41
C LEU A 34 0.64 2.35 9.78
N ARG A 35 0.18 2.37 11.04
CA ARG A 35 -0.77 3.40 11.52
C ARG A 35 -0.23 4.82 11.31
N GLY A 36 1.07 5.04 11.52
CA GLY A 36 1.75 6.29 11.22
C GLY A 36 1.67 6.67 9.74
N LEU A 37 1.96 5.72 8.84
CA LEU A 37 1.88 5.92 7.39
C LEU A 37 0.45 6.26 6.93
N ILE A 38 -0.55 5.53 7.43
CA ILE A 38 -1.97 5.77 7.13
C ILE A 38 -2.36 7.20 7.54
N ARG A 39 -2.03 7.62 8.76
CA ARG A 39 -2.32 8.98 9.25
C ARG A 39 -1.71 10.06 8.36
N VAL A 40 -0.45 9.90 7.97
CA VAL A 40 0.24 10.84 7.09
C VAL A 40 -0.44 10.93 5.73
N GLU A 41 -0.84 9.80 5.15
CA GLU A 41 -1.50 9.80 3.83
C GLU A 41 -2.92 10.37 3.89
N LEU A 42 -3.69 10.08 4.94
CA LEU A 42 -4.99 10.69 5.18
C LEU A 42 -4.90 12.21 5.31
N ASP A 43 -3.90 12.72 6.03
CA ASP A 43 -3.67 14.15 6.16
C ASP A 43 -3.32 14.80 4.81
N ARG A 44 -2.44 14.15 4.01
CA ARG A 44 -2.07 14.61 2.66
C ARG A 44 -3.27 14.72 1.71
N GLN A 45 -4.25 13.82 1.87
CA GLN A 45 -5.46 13.83 1.04
C GLN A 45 -6.62 14.58 1.67
N HIS A 46 -6.36 15.38 2.71
CA HIS A 46 -7.32 16.26 3.38
C HIS A 46 -8.49 15.53 4.06
N ALA A 47 -8.22 14.41 4.74
CA ALA A 47 -9.20 13.76 5.61
C ALA A 47 -9.75 14.75 6.65
N MET A 48 -11.06 14.76 6.86
CA MET A 48 -11.67 15.63 7.85
C MET A 48 -11.28 15.21 9.28
N PRO A 49 -10.97 16.14 10.20
CA PRO A 49 -10.55 15.81 11.56
C PRO A 49 -11.55 14.91 12.32
N LEU A 50 -12.85 15.14 12.12
CA LEU A 50 -13.92 14.34 12.75
C LEU A 50 -14.01 12.91 12.17
N ALA A 51 -13.68 12.74 10.90
CA ALA A 51 -13.75 11.45 10.19
C ALA A 51 -12.46 10.62 10.31
N ARG A 52 -11.39 11.21 10.85
CA ARG A 52 -10.03 10.64 10.81
C ARG A 52 -9.98 9.21 11.36
N ARG A 53 -10.55 8.96 12.54
CA ARG A 53 -10.51 7.62 13.14
C ARG A 53 -11.29 6.58 12.32
N THR A 54 -12.41 6.99 11.73
CA THR A 54 -13.18 6.11 10.85
C THR A 54 -12.39 5.76 9.59
N LEU A 55 -11.74 6.75 8.97
CA LEU A 55 -10.91 6.52 7.78
C LEU A 55 -9.69 5.65 8.08
N GLU A 56 -9.04 5.85 9.24
CA GLU A 56 -7.97 4.96 9.70
C GLU A 56 -8.44 3.51 9.80
N LEU A 57 -9.59 3.25 10.42
CA LEU A 57 -10.15 1.90 10.56
C LEU A 57 -10.51 1.27 9.21
N LEU A 58 -11.05 2.07 8.27
CA LEU A 58 -11.35 1.59 6.92
C LEU A 58 -10.07 1.22 6.16
N ALA A 59 -9.00 2.04 6.29
CA ALA A 59 -7.72 1.74 5.68
C ALA A 59 -7.04 0.52 6.32
N GLU A 60 -7.03 0.43 7.66
CA GLU A 60 -6.48 -0.71 8.41
C GLU A 60 -7.15 -2.04 8.01
N ALA A 61 -8.43 -2.02 7.65
CA ALA A 61 -9.15 -3.22 7.19
C ALA A 61 -8.73 -3.71 5.78
N GLU A 62 -8.11 -2.86 4.97
CA GLU A 62 -7.68 -3.16 3.61
C GLU A 62 -6.15 -3.26 3.48
N ILE A 63 -5.40 -3.16 4.58
CA ILE A 63 -3.93 -3.23 4.57
C ILE A 63 -3.45 -4.34 5.50
N GLU A 64 -2.51 -5.13 4.99
CA GLU A 64 -1.80 -6.14 5.77
C GLU A 64 -0.31 -5.77 5.87
N PRO A 65 0.31 -5.80 7.06
CA PRO A 65 1.74 -5.62 7.20
C PRO A 65 2.51 -6.77 6.54
N THR A 66 3.67 -6.46 5.96
CA THR A 66 4.53 -7.44 5.28
C THR A 66 5.99 -7.25 5.67
N GLY A 67 6.79 -8.31 5.57
CA GLY A 67 8.25 -8.20 5.72
C GLY A 67 8.96 -7.56 4.50
N ASP A 68 8.29 -7.55 3.35
CA ASP A 68 8.80 -6.94 2.11
C ASP A 68 8.54 -5.43 2.07
N GLU A 69 9.43 -4.65 1.44
CA GLU A 69 9.20 -3.22 1.20
C GLU A 69 7.91 -3.00 0.37
N PRO A 70 7.03 -2.04 0.74
CA PRO A 70 7.23 -0.94 1.70
C PRO A 70 6.92 -1.27 3.18
N GLY A 71 6.75 -2.55 3.53
CA GLY A 71 6.38 -3.03 4.86
C GLY A 71 4.88 -3.31 5.01
N TYR A 72 4.13 -3.21 3.92
CA TYR A 72 2.71 -3.52 3.87
C TYR A 72 2.26 -3.84 2.44
N ARG A 73 1.12 -4.51 2.31
CA ARG A 73 0.39 -4.71 1.06
C ARG A 73 -1.08 -4.36 1.25
N ILE A 74 -1.72 -3.85 0.20
CA ILE A 74 -3.16 -3.62 0.20
C ILE A 74 -3.85 -4.89 -0.29
N ILE A 75 -4.89 -5.33 0.43
CA ILE A 75 -5.59 -6.59 0.20
C ILE A 75 -7.05 -6.36 -0.20
N ASP A 76 -7.58 -7.27 -1.02
CA ASP A 76 -9.00 -7.29 -1.35
C ASP A 76 -9.81 -8.07 -0.29
N ARG A 77 -11.11 -8.20 -0.50
CA ARG A 77 -12.01 -8.97 0.37
C ARG A 77 -11.68 -10.46 0.49
N ASN A 78 -10.90 -11.00 -0.43
CA ASN A 78 -10.44 -12.39 -0.42
C ASN A 78 -9.06 -12.54 0.26
N GLY A 79 -8.40 -11.41 0.58
CA GLY A 79 -7.05 -11.37 1.13
C GLY A 79 -5.95 -11.32 0.06
N ASP A 80 -6.31 -11.20 -1.22
CA ASP A 80 -5.34 -11.13 -2.31
C ASP A 80 -4.81 -9.72 -2.48
N THR A 81 -3.54 -9.58 -2.88
CA THR A 81 -2.93 -8.26 -3.11
C THR A 81 -3.68 -7.51 -4.21
N ARG A 82 -4.20 -6.33 -3.88
CA ARG A 82 -4.87 -5.45 -4.84
C ARG A 82 -3.84 -4.87 -5.79
N LEU A 83 -4.18 -4.85 -7.08
CA LEU A 83 -3.41 -4.20 -8.13
C LEU A 83 -4.09 -2.89 -8.54
N ILE A 84 -3.30 -1.93 -9.01
CA ILE A 84 -3.78 -0.68 -9.59
C ILE A 84 -4.68 -1.02 -10.79
N ARG A 85 -5.87 -0.42 -10.87
CA ARG A 85 -6.75 -0.57 -12.05
C ARG A 85 -6.16 0.25 -13.20
N ASP A 86 -6.20 -0.28 -14.41
CA ASP A 86 -5.77 0.43 -15.63
C ASP A 86 -6.49 1.78 -15.73
N GLY A 87 -5.79 2.87 -15.37
CA GLY A 87 -6.36 4.21 -15.21
C GLY A 87 -5.70 5.05 -14.11
N ASP A 88 -5.21 4.41 -13.04
CA ASP A 88 -4.59 5.07 -11.87
C ASP A 88 -3.05 4.95 -11.83
N ALA A 89 -2.45 4.25 -12.80
CA ALA A 89 -1.01 4.13 -12.93
C ALA A 89 -0.41 5.41 -13.55
N ASP A 90 0.73 5.87 -13.01
CA ASP A 90 1.48 6.98 -13.58
C ASP A 90 1.85 6.62 -15.04
N PRO A 91 1.52 7.45 -16.05
CA PRO A 91 1.67 7.08 -17.46
C PRO A 91 3.11 6.76 -17.89
N GLU A 92 4.11 7.12 -17.10
CA GLU A 92 5.53 6.83 -17.38
C GLU A 92 5.98 5.40 -17.00
N GLU A 93 5.18 4.64 -16.22
CA GLU A 93 5.52 3.29 -15.75
C GLU A 93 4.61 2.18 -16.31
N SER A 94 4.03 2.38 -17.50
CA SER A 94 3.24 1.34 -18.17
C SER A 94 4.11 0.25 -18.81
N VAL A 95 4.63 -0.65 -17.99
CA VAL A 95 4.87 -2.05 -18.40
C VAL A 95 3.55 -2.79 -18.16
N ASP A 96 3.16 -3.73 -19.04
CA ASP A 96 1.92 -4.53 -19.03
C ASP A 96 1.69 -5.42 -17.77
N VAL A 97 2.18 -5.01 -16.60
CA VAL A 97 2.00 -5.64 -15.30
C VAL A 97 1.26 -4.63 -14.41
N ALA A 98 0.00 -4.91 -14.09
CA ALA A 98 -0.75 -4.10 -13.13
C ALA A 98 0.04 -4.03 -11.80
N ALA A 99 0.56 -2.84 -11.48
CA ALA A 99 1.41 -2.65 -10.31
C ALA A 99 0.61 -2.87 -9.02
N PRO A 100 1.24 -3.29 -7.91
CA PRO A 100 0.58 -3.38 -6.62
C PRO A 100 -0.04 -2.04 -6.21
N MET A 101 -1.24 -2.08 -5.67
CA MET A 101 -1.94 -0.90 -5.18
C MET A 101 -1.14 -0.23 -4.06
N THR A 102 -1.10 1.10 -4.08
CA THR A 102 -0.37 1.91 -3.10
C THR A 102 -1.30 2.51 -2.06
N LEU A 103 -0.78 2.88 -0.88
CA LEU A 103 -1.56 3.58 0.16
C LEU A 103 -2.23 4.86 -0.37
N ARG A 104 -1.53 5.60 -1.24
CA ARG A 104 -2.09 6.77 -1.93
C ARG A 104 -3.31 6.40 -2.76
N GLY A 105 -3.24 5.33 -3.55
CA GLY A 105 -4.36 4.81 -4.34
C GLY A 105 -5.53 4.36 -3.46
N LEU A 106 -5.26 3.73 -2.31
CA LEU A 106 -6.33 3.32 -1.38
C LEU A 106 -7.05 4.52 -0.79
N VAL A 107 -6.33 5.55 -0.36
CA VAL A 107 -6.96 6.75 0.18
C VAL A 107 -7.72 7.52 -0.92
N ALA A 108 -7.23 7.51 -2.16
CA ALA A 108 -7.97 8.07 -3.30
C ALA A 108 -9.30 7.32 -3.53
N GLU A 109 -9.30 5.99 -3.52
CA GLU A 109 -10.53 5.21 -3.61
C GLU A 109 -11.47 5.44 -2.41
N LEU A 110 -10.93 5.60 -1.19
CA LEU A 110 -11.74 5.93 -0.02
C LEU A 110 -12.41 7.30 -0.20
N ARG A 111 -11.71 8.26 -0.79
CA ARG A 111 -12.25 9.59 -1.12
C ARG A 111 -13.36 9.52 -2.16
N GLU A 112 -13.20 8.69 -3.19
CA GLU A 112 -14.25 8.48 -4.19
C GLU A 112 -15.50 7.80 -3.60
N ARG A 113 -15.30 6.79 -2.74
CA ARG A 113 -16.40 6.07 -2.08
C ARG A 113 -17.09 6.90 -1.00
N HIS A 114 -16.36 7.77 -0.32
CA HIS A 114 -16.81 8.51 0.85
C HIS A 114 -16.39 9.99 0.79
N PRO A 115 -16.86 10.76 -0.21
CA PRO A 115 -16.40 12.13 -0.44
C PRO A 115 -16.67 13.05 0.77
N ASP A 116 -17.77 12.84 1.50
CA ASP A 116 -18.15 13.64 2.67
C ASP A 116 -17.18 13.50 3.87
N LEU A 117 -16.25 12.55 3.84
CA LEU A 117 -15.23 12.36 4.87
C LEU A 117 -13.93 13.13 4.57
N PHE A 118 -13.84 13.76 3.40
CA PHE A 118 -12.67 14.51 2.95
C PHE A 118 -13.04 15.97 2.69
N ALA A 119 -12.15 16.87 3.06
CA ALA A 119 -12.32 18.27 2.72
C ALA A 119 -12.03 18.49 1.23
N THR A 120 -12.75 19.44 0.63
CA THR A 120 -12.33 20.02 -0.65
C THR A 120 -10.92 20.58 -0.48
N PRO A 121 -9.95 20.23 -1.35
CA PRO A 121 -8.61 20.79 -1.27
C PRO A 121 -8.72 22.32 -1.38
N PRO A 122 -7.96 23.09 -0.59
CA PRO A 122 -7.95 24.55 -0.75
C PRO A 122 -7.57 24.89 -2.20
N GLU A 123 -8.31 25.79 -2.83
CA GLU A 123 -7.92 26.32 -4.14
C GLU A 123 -6.52 26.95 -4.01
N PRO A 124 -5.60 26.71 -4.97
CA PRO A 124 -4.28 27.32 -4.92
C PRO A 124 -4.43 28.83 -4.94
N GLU A 125 -3.85 29.52 -3.95
CA GLU A 125 -3.82 30.98 -3.94
C GLU A 125 -3.10 31.47 -5.21
N VAL A 126 -3.85 32.13 -6.09
CA VAL A 126 -3.26 32.85 -7.24
C VAL A 126 -2.54 34.05 -6.65
N VAL A 127 -1.21 33.93 -6.52
CA VAL A 127 -0.35 35.07 -6.17
C VAL A 127 -0.36 36.01 -7.37
N ASP A 128 -1.12 37.08 -7.28
CA ASP A 128 -1.13 38.14 -8.29
C ASP A 128 0.32 38.64 -8.47
N PRO A 129 0.87 38.65 -9.70
CA PRO A 129 2.24 39.08 -9.89
C PRO A 129 2.36 40.54 -9.44
N VAL A 130 3.23 40.77 -8.45
CA VAL A 130 3.61 42.12 -8.00
C VAL A 130 4.01 42.93 -9.24
N PRO A 131 3.34 44.07 -9.54
CA PRO A 131 3.69 44.86 -10.69
C PRO A 131 5.14 45.38 -10.55
N PRO A 132 5.93 45.37 -11.64
CA PRO A 132 7.30 45.88 -11.62
C PRO A 132 7.33 47.38 -11.25
N PRO A 133 8.45 47.87 -10.69
CA PRO A 133 8.59 49.24 -10.19
C PRO A 133 8.46 50.31 -11.27
#